data_AF-G7ZCT9-F1
#
_entry.id   AF-G7ZCT9-F1
#
_cell.length_a   1.000
_cell.length_b   1.000
_cell.length_c   1.000
_cell.angle_alpha   90.00
_cell.angle_beta   90.00
_cell.angle_gamma   90.00
#
_symmetry.space_group_name_H-M   'P 1'
#
loop_
_entity.id
_entity.type
_entity.pdbx_description
1 polymer ?
#
loop_
_entity_poly.entity_id
_entity_poly.type
_entity_poly.pdbx_seq_one_letter_code
_entity_poly.pdbx_strand_id
1 'polypeptide(L)'
;MTLPSSRELRHEHFRQIFLSERSRRESIRSSIGTPVSAISFAVFALGNLAVRFDASRLYEPTATAIAVLTAISVLALLGAVHQVFMVEWLFVHHEPPRLTDLVLAEESLRAGKGEEEVAAGMMDLMTASYSIAFEQYLWGNTVSARSRTRALRLVILSLTFLAAGFLLLPFHLKR
;
A
#
# COMPACT_ATOMS: atom_id res chain seq x y z
N MET A 1 -16.45 -43.17 2.79
CA MET A 1 -15.68 -41.92 2.72
C MET A 1 -15.07 -41.87 1.33
N THR A 2 -15.71 -41.19 0.39
CA THR A 2 -15.23 -41.05 -0.99
C THR A 2 -14.11 -40.02 -1.01
N LEU A 3 -12.98 -40.35 -1.66
CA LEU A 3 -11.89 -39.40 -1.85
C LEU A 3 -12.35 -38.26 -2.77
N PRO A 4 -12.01 -37.00 -2.46
CA PRO A 4 -12.40 -35.86 -3.28
C PRO A 4 -11.82 -35.97 -4.68
N SER A 5 -12.57 -35.50 -5.68
CA SER A 5 -12.12 -35.52 -7.06
C SER A 5 -10.92 -34.57 -7.28
N SER A 6 -10.12 -34.80 -8.32
CA SER A 6 -9.00 -33.91 -8.66
C SER A 6 -9.46 -32.47 -8.92
N ARG A 7 -10.68 -32.28 -9.46
CA ARG A 7 -11.29 -30.95 -9.64
C ARG A 7 -11.61 -30.28 -8.31
N GLU A 8 -12.19 -31.02 -7.35
CA GLU A 8 -12.45 -30.53 -5.99
C GLU A 8 -11.17 -30.09 -5.28
N LEU A 9 -10.12 -30.90 -5.36
CA LEU A 9 -8.83 -30.57 -4.76
C LEU A 9 -8.22 -29.31 -5.37
N ARG A 10 -8.26 -29.18 -6.69
CA ARG A 10 -7.76 -27.98 -7.40
C ARG A 10 -8.57 -26.74 -7.04
N HIS A 11 -9.89 -26.85 -7.01
CA HIS A 11 -10.78 -25.74 -6.63
C HIS A 11 -10.49 -25.26 -5.21
N GLU A 12 -10.45 -26.19 -4.25
CA GLU A 12 -10.18 -25.86 -2.84
C GLU A 12 -8.79 -25.26 -2.66
N HIS A 13 -7.78 -25.76 -3.39
CA HIS A 13 -6.44 -25.18 -3.38
C HIS A 13 -6.42 -23.72 -3.84
N PHE A 14 -7.00 -23.40 -5.00
CA PHE A 14 -7.04 -22.02 -5.51
C PHE A 14 -7.88 -21.11 -4.62
N ARG A 15 -8.99 -21.61 -4.07
CA ARG A 15 -9.79 -20.90 -3.08
C ARG A 15 -8.97 -20.53 -1.84
N GLN A 16 -8.21 -21.46 -1.28
CA GLN A 16 -7.38 -21.22 -0.10
C GLN A 16 -6.28 -20.19 -0.36
N ILE A 17 -5.58 -20.30 -1.50
CA ILE A 17 -4.54 -19.35 -1.88
C ILE A 17 -5.15 -17.96 -2.14
N PHE A 18 -6.29 -17.87 -2.81
CA PHE A 18 -7.00 -16.60 -3.00
C PHE A 18 -7.37 -15.95 -1.66
N LEU A 19 -7.95 -16.73 -0.73
CA LEU A 19 -8.35 -16.21 0.59
C LEU A 19 -7.15 -15.75 1.42
N SER A 20 -6.01 -16.45 1.33
CA SER A 20 -4.79 -16.04 2.03
C SER A 20 -4.24 -14.71 1.49
N GLU A 21 -4.20 -14.52 0.16
CA GLU A 21 -3.77 -13.26 -0.44
C GLU A 21 -4.77 -12.11 -0.20
N ARG A 22 -6.07 -12.41 -0.13
CA ARG A 22 -7.08 -11.42 0.30
C ARG A 22 -6.84 -10.97 1.75
N SER A 23 -6.61 -11.92 2.66
CA SER A 23 -6.31 -11.58 4.06
C SER A 23 -5.03 -10.73 4.17
N ARG A 24 -3.99 -11.10 3.41
CA ARG A 24 -2.74 -10.33 3.33
C ARG A 24 -2.99 -8.90 2.83
N ARG A 25 -3.85 -8.73 1.82
CA ARG A 25 -4.23 -7.42 1.27
C ARG A 25 -4.88 -6.54 2.33
N GLU A 26 -5.83 -7.08 3.09
CA GLU A 26 -6.51 -6.37 4.19
C GLU A 26 -5.52 -5.95 5.29
N SER A 27 -4.55 -6.81 5.63
CA SER A 27 -3.46 -6.49 6.56
C SER A 27 -2.54 -5.37 6.07
N ILE A 28 -2.19 -5.36 4.77
CA ILE A 28 -1.40 -4.26 4.19
C ILE A 28 -2.20 -2.97 4.26
N ARG A 29 -3.49 -2.99 3.90
CA ARG A 29 -4.35 -1.80 3.94
C ARG A 29 -4.51 -1.24 5.35
N SER A 30 -4.78 -2.08 6.35
CA SER A 30 -4.93 -1.63 7.74
C SER A 30 -3.66 -0.98 8.29
N SER A 31 -2.49 -1.44 7.85
CA SER A 31 -1.20 -0.89 8.27
C SER A 31 -0.81 0.45 7.61
N ILE A 32 -1.56 0.95 6.62
CA ILE A 32 -1.30 2.27 5.98
C ILE A 32 -1.52 3.41 6.97
N GLY A 33 -2.35 3.21 7.99
CA GLY A 33 -2.56 4.21 9.04
C GLY A 33 -1.26 4.63 9.74
N THR A 34 -0.29 3.72 9.90
CA THR A 34 0.99 4.02 10.57
C THR A 34 1.81 5.09 9.84
N PRO A 35 2.19 4.93 8.55
CA PRO A 35 2.92 5.97 7.84
C PRO A 35 2.10 7.26 7.71
N VAL A 36 0.78 7.20 7.55
CA VAL A 36 -0.08 8.41 7.50
C VAL A 36 -0.01 9.20 8.81
N SER A 37 -0.17 8.54 9.96
CA SER A 37 -0.04 9.20 11.27
C SER A 37 1.36 9.80 11.47
N ALA A 38 2.40 9.07 11.05
CA ALA A 38 3.77 9.55 11.16
C ALA A 38 4.06 10.77 10.26
N ILE A 39 3.44 10.85 9.07
CA ILE A 39 3.47 12.06 8.22
C ILE A 39 2.82 13.24 8.94
N SER A 40 1.65 13.06 9.56
CA SER A 40 0.98 14.13 10.33
C SER A 40 1.85 14.66 11.47
N PHE A 41 2.52 13.76 12.22
CA PHE A 41 3.47 14.17 13.25
C PHE A 41 4.67 14.94 12.68
N ALA A 42 5.21 14.51 11.55
CA ALA A 42 6.32 15.20 10.91
C ALA A 42 5.93 16.61 10.42
N VAL A 43 4.73 16.78 9.86
CA VAL A 43 4.19 18.09 9.46
C VAL A 43 4.02 19.00 10.68
N PHE A 44 3.51 18.48 11.80
CA PHE A 44 3.40 19.24 13.04
C PHE A 44 4.77 19.66 13.60
N ALA A 45 5.75 18.74 13.59
CA ALA A 45 7.12 19.04 14.01
C ALA A 45 7.78 20.10 13.10
N LEU A 46 7.55 20.03 11.79
CA LEU A 46 8.00 21.04 10.83
C LEU A 46 7.41 22.42 11.14
N GLY A 47 6.11 22.50 11.46
CA GLY A 47 5.47 23.75 11.87
C GLY A 47 6.11 24.36 13.12
N ASN A 48 6.41 23.53 14.13
CA ASN A 48 7.11 23.99 15.33
C ASN A 48 8.52 24.49 15.05
N LEU A 49 9.24 23.84 14.13
CA LEU A 49 10.58 24.27 13.71
C LEU A 49 10.50 25.62 12.99
N ALA A 50 9.54 25.78 12.08
CA ALA A 50 9.33 27.02 11.32
C ALA A 50 9.02 28.23 12.21
N VAL A 51 8.17 28.07 13.22
CA VAL A 51 7.83 29.16 14.17
C VAL A 51 9.05 29.64 14.96
N ARG A 52 9.98 28.74 15.26
CA ARG A 52 11.19 29.05 16.04
C ARG A 52 12.37 29.48 15.18
N PHE A 53 12.25 29.43 13.86
CA PHE A 53 13.32 29.75 12.96
C PHE A 53 13.39 31.27 12.71
N ASP A 54 14.50 31.88 13.09
CA ASP A 54 14.77 33.29 12.78
C ASP A 54 15.35 33.45 11.37
N ALA A 55 14.51 33.91 10.44
CA ALA A 55 14.87 34.12 9.04
C ALA A 55 15.82 35.31 8.80
N SER A 56 16.00 36.21 9.77
CA SER A 56 16.92 37.35 9.60
C SER A 56 18.39 36.91 9.54
N ARG A 57 18.68 35.69 10.01
CA ARG A 57 20.03 35.12 10.16
C ARG A 57 20.39 34.09 9.09
N LEU A 58 19.74 34.12 7.93
CA LEU A 58 19.93 33.11 6.88
C LEU A 58 21.39 32.94 6.42
N TYR A 59 22.21 33.99 6.51
CA TYR A 59 23.63 33.94 6.16
C TYR A 59 24.51 33.22 7.19
N GLU A 60 23.99 32.93 8.40
CA GLU A 60 24.70 32.12 9.37
C GLU A 60 24.74 30.65 8.91
N PRO A 61 25.89 29.96 9.11
CA PRO A 61 26.03 28.57 8.67
C PRO A 61 25.05 27.62 9.37
N THR A 62 24.69 27.90 10.62
CA THR A 62 23.67 27.19 11.41
C THR A 62 22.29 27.33 10.78
N ALA A 63 21.90 28.54 10.40
CA ALA A 63 20.62 28.83 9.74
C ALA A 63 20.52 28.10 8.39
N THR A 64 21.59 28.17 7.60
CA THR A 64 21.68 27.48 6.30
C THR A 64 21.58 25.96 6.49
N ALA A 65 22.27 25.39 7.48
CA ALA A 65 22.19 23.95 7.77
C ALA A 65 20.76 23.54 8.16
N ILE A 66 20.08 24.28 9.04
CA ILE A 66 18.68 24.02 9.41
C ILE A 66 17.77 24.08 8.18
N ALA A 67 17.95 25.08 7.31
CA ALA A 67 17.17 25.22 6.09
C ALA A 67 17.35 24.04 5.12
N VAL A 68 18.60 23.59 4.90
CA VAL A 68 18.90 22.43 4.05
C VAL A 68 18.31 21.14 4.63
N LEU A 69 18.50 20.88 5.93
CA LEU A 69 17.92 19.71 6.61
C LEU A 69 16.38 19.72 6.51
N THR A 70 15.77 20.89 6.66
CA THR A 70 14.33 21.08 6.53
C THR A 70 13.86 20.80 5.11
N ALA A 71 14.57 21.30 4.09
CA ALA A 71 14.24 21.04 2.69
C ALA A 71 14.32 19.54 2.35
N ILE A 72 15.38 18.86 2.80
CA ILE A 72 15.53 17.40 2.59
C ILE A 72 14.39 16.65 3.32
N SER A 73 14.03 17.07 4.53
CA SER A 73 12.91 16.49 5.26
C SER A 73 11.59 16.64 4.50
N VAL A 74 11.30 17.82 3.96
CA VAL A 74 10.09 18.08 3.16
C VAL A 74 10.07 17.20 1.91
N LEU A 75 11.18 17.09 1.19
CA LEU A 75 11.28 16.21 0.01
C LEU A 75 11.04 14.74 0.37
N ALA A 76 11.58 14.29 1.51
CA ALA A 76 11.34 12.94 2.01
C ALA A 76 9.85 12.73 2.38
N LEU A 77 9.18 13.72 2.98
CA LEU A 77 7.74 13.65 3.27
C LEU A 77 6.89 13.59 2.01
N LEU A 78 7.18 14.43 1.00
CA LEU A 78 6.48 14.38 -0.29
C LEU A 78 6.66 13.02 -0.96
N GLY A 79 7.87 12.46 -0.91
CA GLY A 79 8.13 11.10 -1.35
C GLY A 79 7.32 10.05 -0.58
N ALA A 80 7.19 10.20 0.74
CA ALA A 80 6.39 9.30 1.57
C ALA A 80 4.89 9.37 1.21
N VAL A 81 4.34 10.58 1.05
CA VAL A 81 2.96 10.81 0.61
C VAL A 81 2.70 10.16 -0.75
N HIS A 82 3.61 10.37 -1.71
CA HIS A 82 3.52 9.72 -3.02
C HIS A 82 3.48 8.19 -2.89
N GLN A 83 4.33 7.61 -2.04
CA GLN A 83 4.32 6.15 -1.83
C GLN A 83 3.02 5.67 -1.18
N VAL A 84 2.44 6.41 -0.23
CA VAL A 84 1.13 6.08 0.37
C VAL A 84 0.03 6.14 -0.69
N PHE A 85 -0.01 7.19 -1.50
CA PHE A 85 -0.96 7.30 -2.61
C PHE A 85 -0.84 6.14 -3.60
N MET A 86 0.39 5.74 -3.94
CA MET A 86 0.62 4.58 -4.79
C MET A 86 0.06 3.28 -4.21
N VAL A 87 0.09 3.08 -2.89
CA VAL A 87 -0.50 1.88 -2.27
C VAL A 87 -2.02 1.84 -2.49
N GLU A 88 -2.72 2.95 -2.25
CA GLU A 88 -4.17 3.04 -2.48
C GLU A 88 -4.51 2.87 -3.96
N TRP A 89 -3.76 3.53 -4.85
CA TRP A 89 -3.93 3.39 -6.30
C TRP A 89 -3.77 1.94 -6.78
N LEU A 90 -2.72 1.25 -6.30
CA LEU A 90 -2.46 -0.14 -6.66
C LEU A 90 -3.55 -1.09 -6.18
N PHE A 91 -4.18 -0.80 -5.03
CA PHE A 91 -5.34 -1.56 -4.61
C PHE A 91 -6.53 -1.37 -5.56
N VAL A 92 -6.86 -0.15 -5.95
CA VAL A 92 -7.95 0.10 -6.90
C VAL A 92 -7.67 -0.57 -8.25
N HIS A 93 -6.42 -0.59 -8.71
CA HIS A 93 -6.09 -1.10 -10.04
C HIS A 93 -6.00 -2.63 -10.13
N HIS A 94 -5.65 -3.31 -9.04
CA HIS A 94 -5.54 -4.78 -9.00
C HIS A 94 -6.78 -5.42 -8.37
N GLU A 95 -7.96 -5.08 -8.87
CA GLU A 95 -9.23 -5.67 -8.43
C GLU A 95 -9.53 -6.97 -9.17
N PRO A 96 -10.21 -7.94 -8.50
CA PRO A 96 -10.55 -9.22 -9.09
C PRO A 96 -11.51 -9.04 -10.28
N PRO A 97 -11.69 -10.07 -11.13
CA PRO A 97 -12.62 -10.01 -12.26
C PRO A 97 -14.00 -9.49 -11.85
N ARG A 98 -14.60 -8.67 -12.70
CA ARG A 98 -15.87 -8.01 -12.39
C ARG A 98 -16.97 -9.05 -12.32
N LEU A 99 -17.93 -8.85 -11.42
CA LEU A 99 -19.08 -9.73 -11.28
C LEU A 99 -19.83 -9.90 -12.62
N THR A 100 -19.93 -8.83 -13.42
CA THR A 100 -20.54 -8.86 -14.75
C THR A 100 -19.87 -9.85 -15.68
N ASP A 101 -18.53 -9.95 -15.67
CA ASP A 101 -17.79 -10.86 -16.52
C ASP A 101 -18.06 -12.32 -16.13
N LEU A 102 -18.21 -12.59 -14.83
CA LEU A 102 -18.56 -13.91 -14.30
C LEU A 102 -20.01 -14.30 -14.61
N VAL A 103 -20.95 -13.35 -14.54
CA VAL A 103 -22.36 -13.57 -14.88
C VAL A 103 -22.52 -13.88 -16.37
N LEU A 104 -21.85 -13.13 -17.25
CA LEU A 104 -21.86 -13.40 -18.69
C LEU A 104 -21.24 -14.77 -19.01
N ALA A 105 -20.16 -15.14 -18.32
CA ALA A 105 -19.55 -16.46 -18.47
C ALA A 105 -20.49 -17.58 -18.00
N GLU A 106 -21.21 -17.38 -16.89
CA GLU A 106 -22.24 -18.31 -16.43
C GLU A 106 -23.38 -18.47 -17.43
N GLU A 107 -23.93 -17.37 -17.96
CA GLU A 107 -25.00 -17.39 -18.96
C GLU A 107 -24.58 -18.18 -20.20
N SER A 108 -23.35 -17.98 -20.66
CA SER A 108 -22.78 -18.73 -21.80
C SER A 108 -22.62 -20.22 -21.50
N LEU A 109 -22.34 -20.58 -20.24
CA LEU A 109 -22.20 -21.96 -19.77
C LEU A 109 -23.54 -22.69 -19.72
N ARG A 110 -24.61 -21.98 -19.34
CA ARG A 110 -25.99 -22.50 -19.29
C ARG A 110 -26.63 -22.63 -20.68
N ALA A 111 -26.15 -21.86 -21.67
CA ALA A 111 -26.67 -21.91 -23.03
C ALA A 111 -26.30 -23.23 -23.74
N GLY A 112 -27.16 -24.24 -23.63
CA GLY A 112 -27.10 -25.47 -24.44
C GLY A 112 -26.43 -26.68 -23.79
N LYS A 113 -26.20 -26.67 -22.46
CA LYS A 113 -25.61 -27.80 -21.72
C LYS A 113 -26.60 -28.41 -20.71
N GLY A 114 -26.41 -29.70 -20.41
CA GLY A 114 -27.16 -30.40 -19.35
C GLY A 114 -26.70 -29.98 -17.94
N GLU A 115 -27.54 -30.20 -16.92
CA GLU A 115 -27.26 -29.77 -15.53
C GLU A 115 -25.91 -30.26 -14.97
N GLU A 116 -25.52 -31.51 -15.23
CA GLU A 116 -24.23 -32.05 -14.78
C GLU A 116 -23.03 -31.34 -15.44
N GLU A 117 -23.13 -31.01 -16.74
CA GLU A 117 -22.09 -30.27 -17.46
C GLU A 117 -22.01 -28.82 -17.00
N VAL A 118 -23.15 -28.21 -16.67
CA VAL A 118 -23.21 -26.87 -16.08
C VAL A 118 -22.53 -26.87 -14.71
N ALA A 119 -22.81 -27.85 -13.86
CA ALA A 119 -22.19 -27.97 -12.54
C ALA A 119 -20.66 -28.13 -12.63
N ALA A 120 -20.18 -29.00 -13.51
CA ALA A 120 -18.74 -29.18 -13.75
C ALA A 120 -18.09 -27.90 -14.31
N GLY A 121 -18.74 -27.25 -15.28
CA GLY A 121 -18.24 -26.03 -15.90
C GLY A 121 -18.26 -24.82 -14.97
N MET A 122 -19.22 -24.74 -14.05
CA MET A 122 -19.27 -23.72 -13.00
C MET A 122 -18.09 -23.86 -12.04
N MET A 123 -17.74 -25.09 -11.67
CA MET A 123 -16.59 -25.37 -10.82
C MET A 123 -15.28 -24.94 -11.48
N ASP A 124 -15.11 -25.22 -12.77
CA ASP A 124 -13.95 -24.79 -13.56
C ASP A 124 -13.91 -23.25 -13.71
N LEU A 125 -15.06 -22.62 -13.97
CA LEU A 125 -15.20 -21.15 -14.02
C LEU A 125 -14.78 -20.50 -12.71
N MET A 126 -15.27 -21.00 -11.58
CA MET A 126 -14.90 -20.49 -10.26
C MET A 126 -13.44 -20.74 -9.91
N THR A 127 -12.89 -21.88 -10.33
CA THR A 127 -11.47 -22.17 -10.15
C THR A 127 -10.61 -21.18 -10.93
N ALA A 128 -10.98 -20.88 -12.18
CA ALA A 128 -10.31 -19.89 -13.01
C ALA A 128 -10.45 -18.47 -12.44
N SER A 129 -11.61 -18.11 -11.89
CA SER A 129 -11.80 -16.79 -11.28
C SER A 129 -10.90 -16.62 -10.04
N TYR A 130 -10.75 -17.67 -9.21
CA TYR A 130 -9.81 -17.65 -8.09
C TYR A 130 -8.35 -17.56 -8.55
N SER A 131 -7.95 -18.24 -9.62
CA SER A 131 -6.57 -18.15 -10.11
C SER A 131 -6.24 -16.76 -10.64
N ILE A 132 -7.16 -16.15 -11.41
CA ILE A 132 -6.99 -14.78 -11.94
C ILE A 132 -6.92 -13.78 -10.78
N ALA A 133 -7.86 -13.87 -9.83
CA ALA A 133 -7.89 -12.99 -8.67
C ALA A 133 -6.63 -13.14 -7.81
N PHE A 134 -6.13 -14.37 -7.64
CA PHE A 134 -4.89 -14.64 -6.94
C PHE A 134 -3.69 -13.93 -7.59
N GLU A 135 -3.49 -14.07 -8.91
CA GLU A 135 -2.35 -13.46 -9.61
C GLU A 135 -2.37 -11.93 -9.48
N GLN A 136 -3.54 -11.33 -9.67
CA GLN A 136 -3.73 -9.89 -9.51
C GLN A 136 -3.43 -9.43 -8.08
N TYR A 137 -3.92 -10.17 -7.07
CA TYR A 137 -3.66 -9.84 -5.67
C TYR A 137 -2.21 -10.03 -5.29
N LEU A 138 -1.55 -11.09 -5.77
CA LEU A 138 -0.14 -11.35 -5.48
C LEU A 138 0.73 -10.20 -5.99
N TRP A 139 0.49 -9.73 -7.22
CA TRP A 139 1.23 -8.63 -7.83
C TRP A 139 0.95 -7.32 -7.09
N GLY A 140 -0.34 -7.00 -6.90
CA GLY A 140 -0.77 -5.81 -6.17
C GLY A 140 -0.20 -5.76 -4.75
N ASN A 141 -0.33 -6.84 -3.99
CA ASN A 141 0.17 -6.96 -2.61
C ASN A 141 1.69 -6.79 -2.54
N THR A 142 2.43 -7.36 -3.48
CA THR A 142 3.91 -7.28 -3.48
C THR A 142 4.38 -5.85 -3.70
N VAL A 143 3.79 -5.15 -4.67
CA VAL A 143 4.15 -3.76 -4.96
C VAL A 143 3.66 -2.84 -3.84
N SER A 144 2.42 -3.01 -3.37
CA SER A 144 1.85 -2.24 -2.25
C SER A 144 2.65 -2.40 -0.96
N ALA A 145 3.08 -3.62 -0.61
CA ALA A 145 3.93 -3.85 0.55
C ALA A 145 5.27 -3.11 0.43
N ARG A 146 5.89 -3.11 -0.75
CA ARG A 146 7.15 -2.40 -1.02
C ARG A 146 6.97 -0.89 -0.93
N SER A 147 5.90 -0.33 -1.50
CA SER A 147 5.58 1.10 -1.40
C SER A 147 5.29 1.52 0.03
N ARG A 148 4.53 0.73 0.80
CA ARG A 148 4.32 0.96 2.25
C ARG A 148 5.64 1.02 3.02
N THR A 149 6.54 0.05 2.82
CA THR A 149 7.84 0.04 3.50
C THR A 149 8.72 1.22 3.07
N ARG A 150 8.67 1.62 1.79
CA ARG A 150 9.37 2.82 1.31
C ARG A 150 8.81 4.10 1.93
N ALA A 151 7.48 4.21 2.05
CA ALA A 151 6.84 5.33 2.73
C ALA A 151 7.36 5.46 4.16
N LEU A 152 7.36 4.37 4.93
CA LEU A 152 7.84 4.39 6.31
C LEU A 152 9.32 4.81 6.41
N ARG A 153 10.19 4.29 5.53
CA ARG A 153 11.61 4.68 5.49
C ARG A 153 11.79 6.18 5.21
N LEU A 154 11.02 6.73 4.28
CA LEU A 154 11.06 8.14 3.93
C LEU A 154 10.56 9.02 5.09
N VAL A 155 9.52 8.59 5.82
CA VAL A 155 9.06 9.30 7.03
C VAL A 155 10.13 9.28 8.12
N ILE A 156 10.76 8.13 8.40
CA ILE A 156 11.84 8.02 9.38
C ILE A 156 13.01 8.94 8.99
N LEU A 157 13.36 8.98 7.70
CA LEU A 157 14.40 9.85 7.19
C LEU A 157 14.04 11.33 7.40
N SER A 158 12.81 11.73 7.07
CA SER A 158 12.31 13.09 7.34
C SER A 158 12.40 13.46 8.82
N LEU A 159 11.92 12.58 9.71
CA LEU A 159 11.94 12.82 11.15
C LEU A 159 13.38 12.95 11.68
N THR A 160 14.32 12.18 11.13
CA THR A 160 15.74 12.27 11.50
C THR A 160 16.32 13.64 11.11
N PHE A 161 15.99 14.15 9.93
CA PHE A 161 16.42 15.48 9.50
C PHE A 161 15.75 16.60 10.31
N LEU A 162 14.47 16.47 10.66
CA LEU A 162 13.79 17.41 11.57
C LEU A 162 14.43 17.41 12.96
N ALA A 163 14.71 16.23 13.51
CA ALA A 163 15.37 16.10 14.81
C ALA A 163 16.77 16.77 14.78
N ALA A 164 17.55 16.56 13.72
CA ALA A 164 18.81 17.26 13.54
C ALA A 164 18.64 18.79 13.47
N GLY A 165 17.61 19.28 12.76
CA GLY A 165 17.26 20.70 12.73
C GLY A 165 16.93 21.26 14.12
N PHE A 166 16.13 20.54 14.92
CA PHE A 166 15.82 20.93 16.30
C PHE A 166 17.05 20.94 17.21
N LEU A 167 17.98 20.01 17.05
CA LEU A 167 19.23 19.98 17.82
C LEU A 167 20.14 21.17 17.49
N LEU A 168 20.07 21.70 16.27
CA LEU A 168 20.83 22.89 15.87
C LEU A 168 20.19 24.21 16.32
N LEU A 169 18.89 24.19 16.65
CA LEU A 169 18.12 25.37 17.01
C LEU A 169 18.69 26.20 18.18
N PRO A 170 19.22 25.61 19.27
CA PRO A 170 19.85 26.38 20.35
C PRO A 170 21.08 27.18 19.91
N PHE A 171 21.83 26.68 18.93
CA PHE A 171 23.00 27.37 18.39
C PHE A 171 22.61 28.52 17.45
N HIS A 172 21.47 28.38 16.76
CA HIS A 172 20.85 29.42 15.94
C HIS A 172 20.29 30.58 16.77
N LEU A 173 19.69 30.28 17.93
CA LEU A 173 19.00 31.28 18.75
C LEU A 173 19.88 32.00 19.79
N LYS A 174 21.06 31.46 20.12
CA LYS A 174 21.93 31.99 21.20
C LYS A 174 23.07 32.90 20.72
N ARG A 175 23.27 33.07 19.42
CA ARG A 175 24.23 34.03 18.86
C ARG A 175 23.58 35.36 18.60
#